data_AF-A0A9P0N9Z7-F1
#
_entry.id   AF-A0A9P0N9Z7-F1
#
_cell.length_a   1.000
_cell.length_b   1.000
_cell.length_c   1.000
_cell.angle_alpha   90.00
_cell.angle_beta   90.00
_cell.angle_gamma   90.00
#
_symmetry.space_group_name_H-M   'P 1'
#
loop_
_entity.id
_entity.type
_entity.pdbx_description
1 polymer ?
#
loop_
_entity_poly.entity_id
_entity_poly.type
_entity_poly.pdbx_seq_one_letter_code
_entity_poly.pdbx_strand_id
1 'polypeptide(L)'
;MIRAFGDRDHCRKLWDLRPERRRRKARAAKRTSRADKPACSTQFASPRPLENGEMHVGVGEGVVARRVRLSFRAAHASSAKQQYYTVRALTIAARCLCHGHATKCEVNAQGAKCECEHGTCGAHCQRCCSGGSWSPHEPCDDGEEKAECSCGERGACSYDDTGAILCVNCTVISSSI
;
A
#
# COMPACT_ATOMS: atom_id res chain seq x y z
N MET A 1 -3.93 1.96 -6.94
CA MET A 1 -4.50 1.65 -8.27
C MET A 1 -5.94 1.13 -8.11
N ILE A 2 -6.86 1.47 -9.01
CA ILE A 2 -8.27 1.04 -8.94
C ILE A 2 -8.62 0.31 -10.24
N ARG A 3 -9.24 -0.86 -10.13
CA ARG A 3 -9.84 -1.60 -11.25
C ARG A 3 -11.34 -1.70 -11.03
N ALA A 4 -12.11 -1.34 -12.05
CA ALA A 4 -13.56 -1.41 -12.06
C ALA A 4 -14.02 -2.43 -13.11
N PHE A 5 -15.17 -3.05 -12.85
CA PHE A 5 -15.78 -4.00 -13.75
C PHE A 5 -17.28 -3.74 -13.82
N GLY A 6 -17.84 -3.86 -15.01
CA GLY A 6 -19.26 -3.63 -15.26
C GLY A 6 -19.59 -3.71 -16.75
N ASP A 7 -20.87 -3.62 -17.09
CA ASP A 7 -21.31 -3.61 -18.48
C ASP A 7 -20.82 -2.35 -19.24
N ARG A 8 -21.08 -2.31 -20.55
CA ARG A 8 -20.61 -1.23 -21.42
C ARG A 8 -21.16 0.14 -21.00
N ASP A 9 -22.40 0.20 -20.51
CA ASP A 9 -23.03 1.45 -20.09
C ASP A 9 -22.50 1.93 -18.73
N HIS A 10 -22.22 1.00 -17.82
CA HIS A 10 -21.54 1.26 -16.56
C HIS A 10 -20.13 1.79 -16.79
N CYS A 11 -19.34 1.08 -17.60
CA CYS A 11 -18.00 1.54 -17.94
C CYS A 11 -18.04 2.87 -18.68
N ARG A 12 -19.02 3.08 -19.58
CA ARG A 12 -19.22 4.40 -20.19
C ARG A 12 -19.44 5.45 -19.12
N LYS A 13 -20.39 5.30 -18.20
CA LYS A 13 -20.61 6.28 -17.10
C LYS A 13 -19.39 6.53 -16.22
N LEU A 14 -18.56 5.50 -15.99
CA LEU A 14 -17.32 5.63 -15.23
C LEU A 14 -16.24 6.44 -15.98
N TRP A 15 -16.18 6.27 -17.31
CA TRP A 15 -15.22 6.95 -18.21
C TRP A 15 -15.75 8.25 -18.82
N ASP A 16 -17.06 8.47 -18.80
CA ASP A 16 -17.75 9.64 -19.34
C ASP A 16 -17.59 10.80 -18.35
N LEU A 17 -16.44 11.45 -18.50
CA LEU A 17 -16.12 12.76 -17.98
C LEU A 17 -17.31 13.70 -18.23
N ARG A 18 -17.89 14.24 -17.14
CA ARG A 18 -18.92 15.31 -17.07
C ARG A 18 -19.21 16.05 -18.40
N PRO A 19 -20.48 16.39 -18.69
CA PRO A 19 -20.86 17.20 -19.85
C PRO A 19 -19.92 18.38 -20.10
N GLU A 20 -19.48 18.50 -21.35
CA GLU A 20 -18.43 19.37 -21.89
C GLU A 20 -18.47 20.84 -21.42
N ARG A 21 -19.63 21.32 -20.94
CA ARG A 21 -19.80 22.67 -20.37
C ARG A 21 -19.09 22.92 -19.03
N ARG A 22 -18.79 21.90 -18.22
CA ARG A 22 -18.00 22.07 -16.97
C ARG A 22 -16.49 21.97 -17.16
N ARG A 23 -15.98 21.71 -18.37
CA ARG A 23 -14.54 21.55 -18.65
C ARG A 23 -13.74 22.86 -18.67
N ARG A 24 -14.36 24.03 -18.91
CA ARG A 24 -13.61 25.30 -18.87
C ARG A 24 -13.20 25.73 -17.46
N LYS A 25 -13.98 25.41 -16.42
CA LYS A 25 -13.64 25.76 -15.02
C LYS A 25 -12.74 24.73 -14.30
N ALA A 26 -12.73 23.46 -14.73
CA ALA A 26 -11.96 22.41 -14.06
C ALA A 26 -10.55 22.15 -14.65
N ARG A 27 -10.27 22.59 -15.89
CA ARG A 27 -8.94 22.44 -16.51
C ARG A 27 -7.84 23.28 -15.85
N ALA A 28 -8.20 24.24 -15.01
CA ALA A 28 -7.24 25.03 -14.23
C ALA A 28 -6.76 24.33 -12.93
N ALA A 29 -7.41 23.25 -12.46
CA ALA A 29 -7.22 22.79 -11.08
C ALA A 29 -6.60 21.39 -10.87
N LYS A 30 -6.49 20.50 -11.87
CA LYS A 30 -5.67 19.27 -11.73
C LYS A 30 -5.51 18.53 -13.06
N ARG A 31 -4.31 18.57 -13.64
CA ARG A 31 -3.87 17.56 -14.64
C ARG A 31 -3.66 16.24 -13.90
N THR A 32 -4.73 15.51 -13.61
CA THR A 32 -4.62 14.11 -13.18
C THR A 32 -4.04 13.31 -14.35
N SER A 33 -2.96 12.57 -14.10
CA SER A 33 -2.30 11.75 -15.11
C SER A 33 -3.29 10.72 -15.64
N ARG A 34 -3.18 10.34 -16.91
CA ARG A 34 -4.00 9.27 -17.51
C ARG A 34 -3.84 7.94 -16.74
N ALA A 35 -2.72 7.76 -16.04
CA ALA A 35 -2.43 6.62 -15.16
C ALA A 35 -3.28 6.57 -13.88
N ASP A 36 -3.84 7.70 -13.43
CA ASP A 36 -4.68 7.78 -12.22
C ASP A 36 -6.16 7.49 -12.49
N LYS A 37 -6.55 7.34 -13.76
CA LYS A 37 -7.93 7.01 -14.13
C LYS A 37 -8.17 5.51 -13.91
N PRO A 38 -9.25 5.13 -13.21
CA PRO A 38 -9.56 3.72 -12.99
C PRO A 38 -9.84 3.03 -14.34
N ALA A 39 -9.19 1.89 -14.57
CA ALA A 39 -9.52 1.04 -15.70
C ALA A 39 -10.90 0.41 -15.49
N CYS A 40 -11.76 0.37 -16.51
CA CYS A 40 -13.03 -0.37 -16.47
C CYS A 40 -13.04 -1.46 -17.53
N SER A 41 -13.41 -2.68 -17.15
CA SER A 41 -13.48 -3.83 -18.05
C SER A 41 -14.82 -4.55 -17.95
N THR A 42 -15.27 -5.10 -19.07
CA THR A 42 -16.50 -5.92 -19.17
C THR A 42 -16.25 -7.41 -18.95
N GLN A 43 -15.01 -7.83 -18.67
CA GLN A 43 -14.60 -9.23 -18.58
C GLN A 43 -15.44 -10.07 -17.60
N PHE A 44 -15.91 -9.46 -16.51
CA PHE A 44 -16.71 -10.12 -15.47
C PHE A 44 -18.14 -9.57 -15.37
N ALA A 45 -18.64 -8.93 -16.43
CA ALA A 45 -19.97 -8.31 -16.45
C ALA A 45 -21.10 -9.30 -16.78
N SER A 46 -20.77 -10.55 -17.11
CA SER A 46 -21.78 -11.58 -17.38
C SER A 46 -22.45 -12.01 -16.08
N PRO A 47 -23.79 -12.07 -16.01
CA PRO A 47 -24.52 -12.64 -14.87
C PRO A 47 -24.36 -14.16 -14.76
N ARG A 48 -23.74 -14.80 -15.76
CA ARG A 48 -23.47 -16.24 -15.77
C ARG A 48 -21.97 -16.50 -15.54
N PRO A 49 -21.63 -17.58 -14.83
CA PRO A 49 -22.54 -18.52 -14.16
C PRO A 49 -23.21 -17.92 -12.92
N LEU A 50 -24.42 -18.39 -12.59
CA LEU A 50 -25.17 -17.89 -11.40
C LEU A 50 -24.56 -18.38 -10.08
N GLU A 51 -23.81 -19.47 -10.13
CA GLU A 51 -23.13 -20.07 -8.99
C GLU A 51 -21.68 -20.35 -9.34
N ASN A 52 -20.81 -20.36 -8.33
CA ASN A 52 -19.37 -20.67 -8.48
C ASN A 52 -18.66 -19.81 -9.55
N GLY A 53 -19.08 -18.56 -9.74
CA GLY A 53 -18.37 -17.61 -10.58
C GLY A 53 -17.03 -17.21 -9.96
N GLU A 54 -15.99 -17.14 -10.78
CA GLU A 54 -14.64 -16.75 -10.36
C GLU A 54 -14.18 -15.48 -11.05
N MET A 55 -13.46 -14.64 -10.30
CA MET A 55 -12.85 -13.41 -10.80
C MET A 55 -11.36 -13.40 -10.48
N HIS A 56 -10.54 -13.58 -11.50
CA HIS A 56 -9.07 -13.50 -11.39
C HIS A 56 -8.60 -12.12 -11.87
N VAL A 57 -8.10 -11.29 -10.96
CA VAL A 57 -7.69 -9.91 -11.25
C VAL A 57 -6.23 -9.70 -10.90
N GLY A 58 -5.39 -9.56 -11.92
CA GLY A 58 -4.00 -9.12 -11.74
C GLY A 58 -3.93 -7.60 -11.58
N VAL A 59 -3.23 -7.08 -10.57
CA VAL A 59 -3.10 -5.61 -10.36
C VAL A 59 -1.92 -5.03 -11.15
N GLY A 60 -1.00 -5.87 -11.59
CA GLY A 60 0.26 -5.47 -12.26
C GLY A 60 1.46 -5.64 -11.33
N GLU A 61 2.66 -5.56 -11.89
CA GLU A 61 3.91 -5.69 -11.12
C GLU A 61 4.24 -4.39 -10.36
N GLY A 62 4.83 -4.51 -9.17
CA GLY A 62 5.28 -3.37 -8.39
C GLY A 62 4.19 -2.54 -7.71
N VAL A 63 2.94 -3.05 -7.66
CA VAL A 63 1.85 -2.31 -7.01
C VAL A 63 1.88 -2.50 -5.50
N VAL A 64 2.22 -1.42 -4.79
CA VAL A 64 2.20 -1.37 -3.33
C VAL A 64 0.79 -1.12 -2.80
N ALA A 65 0.40 -1.85 -1.74
CA ALA A 65 -0.89 -1.67 -1.09
C ALA A 65 -0.83 -2.04 0.40
N ARG A 66 -1.42 -1.17 1.24
CA ARG A 66 -1.64 -1.45 2.67
C ARG A 66 -3.03 -2.03 2.95
N ARG A 67 -4.01 -1.75 2.09
CA ARG A 67 -5.40 -2.21 2.24
C ARG A 67 -5.98 -2.54 0.88
N VAL A 68 -6.64 -3.69 0.80
CA VAL A 68 -7.45 -4.09 -0.35
C VAL A 68 -8.92 -3.87 0.00
N ARG A 69 -9.69 -3.24 -0.90
CA ARG A 69 -11.12 -3.02 -0.73
C ARG A 69 -11.87 -3.51 -1.94
N LEU A 70 -12.80 -4.44 -1.73
CA LEU A 70 -13.82 -4.81 -2.70
C LEU A 70 -15.05 -3.93 -2.48
N SER A 71 -15.67 -3.49 -3.57
CA SER A 71 -16.85 -2.61 -3.50
C SER A 71 -17.85 -3.00 -4.57
N PHE A 72 -18.93 -3.67 -4.16
CA PHE A 72 -20.06 -3.98 -5.03
C PHE A 72 -20.98 -2.76 -5.12
N ARG A 73 -21.22 -2.29 -6.35
CA ARG A 73 -21.98 -1.05 -6.61
C ARG A 73 -23.37 -1.30 -7.17
N ALA A 74 -23.52 -2.34 -7.97
CA ALA A 74 -24.78 -2.74 -8.59
C ALA A 74 -24.81 -4.26 -8.73
N ALA A 75 -25.99 -4.84 -8.55
CA ALA A 75 -26.23 -6.26 -8.79
C ALA A 75 -26.89 -6.44 -10.16
N HIS A 76 -26.84 -7.65 -10.69
CA HIS A 76 -27.61 -8.01 -11.88
C HIS A 76 -29.12 -7.97 -11.58
N ALA A 77 -29.90 -7.70 -12.63
CA ALA A 77 -31.35 -7.63 -12.53
C ALA A 77 -31.92 -8.96 -12.00
N SER A 78 -32.60 -8.89 -10.86
CA SER A 78 -33.29 -10.00 -10.20
C SER A 78 -34.47 -9.45 -9.40
N SER A 79 -35.32 -10.34 -8.87
CA SER A 79 -36.37 -9.90 -7.94
C SER A 79 -35.76 -9.33 -6.66
N ALA A 80 -36.42 -8.36 -6.02
CA ALA A 80 -35.88 -7.70 -4.82
C ALA A 80 -35.55 -8.68 -3.66
N LYS A 81 -36.20 -9.86 -3.62
CA LYS A 81 -35.93 -10.92 -2.64
C LYS A 81 -34.70 -11.77 -2.96
N GLN A 82 -34.17 -11.67 -4.16
CA GLN A 82 -33.02 -12.45 -4.67
C GLN A 82 -31.79 -11.59 -4.96
N GLN A 83 -31.84 -10.29 -4.61
CA GLN A 83 -30.76 -9.36 -4.85
C GLN A 83 -29.79 -9.33 -3.66
N TYR A 84 -28.80 -10.19 -3.69
CA TYR A 84 -27.73 -10.26 -2.69
C TYR A 84 -26.38 -10.53 -3.35
N TYR A 85 -25.28 -10.18 -2.66
CA TYR A 85 -23.93 -10.50 -3.10
C TYR A 85 -23.40 -11.65 -2.24
N THR A 86 -22.82 -12.66 -2.88
CA THR A 86 -22.14 -13.75 -2.20
C THR A 86 -20.68 -13.79 -2.62
N VAL A 87 -19.80 -14.01 -1.65
CA VAL A 87 -18.38 -14.26 -1.88
C VAL A 87 -18.02 -15.47 -1.06
N ARG A 88 -17.75 -16.59 -1.74
CA ARG A 88 -17.39 -17.84 -1.06
C ARG A 88 -15.96 -17.79 -0.52
N ALA A 89 -15.03 -17.28 -1.31
CA ALA A 89 -13.63 -17.18 -0.96
C ALA A 89 -13.00 -15.93 -1.59
N LEU A 90 -12.05 -15.32 -0.86
CA LEU A 90 -11.22 -14.23 -1.35
C LEU A 90 -9.76 -14.60 -1.12
N THR A 91 -9.05 -14.87 -2.21
CA THR A 91 -7.61 -15.15 -2.18
C THR A 91 -6.85 -13.95 -2.72
N ILE A 92 -5.88 -13.45 -1.97
CA ILE A 92 -5.02 -12.33 -2.37
C ILE A 92 -3.58 -12.83 -2.42
N ALA A 93 -3.05 -12.97 -3.63
CA ALA A 93 -1.64 -13.24 -3.83
C ALA A 93 -0.84 -11.93 -3.67
N ALA A 94 -0.05 -11.85 -2.60
CA ALA A 94 0.79 -10.70 -2.29
C ALA A 94 2.11 -11.17 -1.67
N ARG A 95 3.12 -10.30 -1.73
CA ARG A 95 4.39 -10.48 -1.03
C ARG A 95 4.69 -9.25 -0.18
N CYS A 96 5.39 -9.43 0.92
CA CYS A 96 5.91 -8.31 1.68
C CYS A 96 6.90 -7.51 0.84
N LEU A 97 6.84 -6.19 0.96
CA LEU A 97 7.84 -5.30 0.39
C LEU A 97 8.98 -5.17 1.40
N CYS A 98 10.08 -5.87 1.16
CA CYS A 98 11.30 -5.80 1.98
C CYS A 98 12.51 -5.29 1.19
N HIS A 99 12.27 -4.74 -0.01
CA HIS A 99 13.28 -4.18 -0.90
C HIS A 99 14.49 -5.08 -1.24
N GLY A 100 14.33 -6.41 -1.12
CA GLY A 100 15.41 -7.37 -1.38
C GLY A 100 16.30 -7.68 -0.17
N HIS A 101 16.00 -7.13 1.01
CA HIS A 101 16.79 -7.35 2.23
C HIS A 101 16.11 -8.28 3.24
N ALA A 102 15.13 -9.07 2.82
CA ALA A 102 14.56 -10.10 3.67
C ALA A 102 13.99 -11.23 2.82
N THR A 103 14.16 -12.46 3.31
CA THR A 103 13.54 -13.66 2.74
C THR A 103 12.20 -14.00 3.41
N LYS A 104 11.96 -13.44 4.61
CA LYS A 104 10.78 -13.70 5.44
C LYS A 104 10.15 -12.41 5.95
N CYS A 105 8.86 -12.49 6.24
CA CYS A 105 8.13 -11.44 6.92
C CYS A 105 7.05 -12.02 7.83
N GLU A 106 6.88 -11.38 8.98
CA GLU A 106 5.79 -11.67 9.91
C GLU A 106 4.59 -10.78 9.59
N VAL A 107 3.40 -11.38 9.53
CA VAL A 107 2.14 -10.66 9.26
C VAL A 107 1.19 -10.89 10.42
N ASN A 108 0.75 -9.81 11.05
CA ASN A 108 -0.20 -9.81 12.17
C ASN A 108 -1.31 -8.77 11.95
N ALA A 109 -2.17 -8.59 12.96
CA ALA A 109 -3.28 -7.63 12.88
C ALA A 109 -2.82 -6.15 12.80
N GLN A 110 -1.60 -5.85 13.29
CA GLN A 110 -1.02 -4.51 13.29
C GLN A 110 -0.34 -4.17 11.96
N GLY A 111 0.15 -5.17 11.22
CA GLY A 111 0.76 -4.98 9.90
C GLY A 111 1.67 -6.13 9.49
N ALA A 112 2.54 -5.84 8.52
CA ALA A 112 3.59 -6.75 8.09
C ALA A 112 4.96 -6.15 8.42
N LYS A 113 5.85 -6.94 9.01
CA LYS A 113 7.21 -6.57 9.34
C LYS A 113 8.19 -7.58 8.74
N CYS A 114 9.20 -7.09 8.04
CA CYS A 114 10.25 -7.91 7.45
C CYS A 114 11.27 -8.34 8.52
N GLU A 115 11.82 -9.54 8.38
CA GLU A 115 13.02 -9.98 9.10
C GLU A 115 14.24 -9.49 8.31
N CYS A 116 14.69 -8.27 8.61
CA CYS A 116 15.71 -7.60 7.80
C CYS A 116 17.11 -8.23 7.95
N GLU A 117 17.77 -8.38 6.82
CA GLU A 117 19.14 -8.85 6.63
C GLU A 117 20.00 -7.69 6.03
N HIS A 118 21.26 -7.97 5.69
CA HIS A 118 22.12 -7.04 4.95
C HIS A 118 22.34 -5.66 5.62
N GLY A 119 22.41 -5.61 6.95
CA GLY A 119 22.62 -4.35 7.68
C GLY A 119 21.43 -3.38 7.61
N THR A 120 20.26 -3.84 7.17
CA THR A 120 19.06 -3.01 7.03
C THR A 120 18.11 -3.11 8.22
N CYS A 121 17.38 -2.03 8.45
CA CYS A 121 16.45 -1.87 9.57
C CYS A 121 15.13 -1.22 9.09
N GLY A 122 14.12 -1.25 9.95
CA GLY A 122 12.78 -0.71 9.69
C GLY A 122 11.75 -1.80 9.35
N ALA A 123 10.47 -1.45 9.30
CA ALA A 123 9.40 -2.43 9.06
C ALA A 123 9.48 -3.11 7.68
N HIS A 124 10.09 -2.43 6.71
CA HIS A 124 10.22 -2.86 5.32
C HIS A 124 11.68 -2.90 4.85
N CYS A 125 12.65 -2.85 5.78
CA CYS A 125 14.08 -2.83 5.48
C CYS A 125 14.49 -1.64 4.59
N GLN A 126 13.85 -0.48 4.81
CA GLN A 126 13.96 0.70 3.97
C GLN A 126 15.11 1.65 4.37
N ARG A 127 16.03 1.20 5.23
CA ARG A 127 17.18 1.99 5.69
C ARG A 127 18.31 1.12 6.18
N CYS A 128 19.51 1.68 6.23
CA CYS A 128 20.63 1.08 6.95
C CYS A 128 20.50 1.28 8.46
N CYS A 129 20.92 0.28 9.22
CA CYS A 129 20.93 0.36 10.68
C CYS A 129 21.98 1.39 11.17
N SER A 130 23.11 1.50 10.46
CA SER A 130 24.21 2.45 10.72
C SER A 130 23.88 3.91 10.35
N GLY A 131 22.74 4.17 9.69
CA GLY A 131 22.40 5.49 9.17
C GLY A 131 23.10 5.88 7.87
N GLY A 132 23.86 4.95 7.26
CA GLY A 132 24.47 5.13 5.95
C GLY A 132 23.47 5.24 4.79
N SER A 133 23.99 5.48 3.59
CA SER A 133 23.18 5.54 2.37
C SER A 133 22.53 4.18 2.09
N TRP A 134 21.22 4.19 1.85
CA TRP A 134 20.44 2.99 1.56
C TRP A 134 20.10 2.90 0.06
N SER A 135 20.23 1.71 -0.50
CA SER A 135 19.79 1.36 -1.85
C SER A 135 19.05 0.01 -1.85
N PRO A 136 18.00 -0.15 -2.67
CA PRO A 136 17.26 -1.40 -2.74
C PRO A 136 18.11 -2.52 -3.36
N HIS A 137 18.01 -3.73 -2.82
CA HIS A 137 18.75 -4.93 -3.22
C HIS A 137 20.27 -4.90 -3.00
N GLU A 138 20.83 -3.78 -2.54
CA GLU A 138 22.25 -3.67 -2.21
C GLU A 138 22.45 -3.68 -0.70
N PRO A 139 23.38 -4.49 -0.16
CA PRO A 139 23.61 -4.50 1.27
C PRO A 139 24.08 -3.13 1.75
N CYS A 140 23.70 -2.78 2.98
CA CYS A 140 24.27 -1.62 3.63
C CYS A 140 25.75 -1.84 3.88
N ASP A 141 26.53 -0.78 3.69
CA ASP A 141 27.92 -0.78 4.11
C ASP A 141 27.92 -0.70 5.64
N ASP A 142 27.98 -1.87 6.26
CA ASP A 142 28.23 -2.03 7.69
C ASP A 142 29.72 -1.70 7.92
N GLY A 143 30.10 -0.43 7.70
CA GLY A 143 31.36 0.08 8.20
C GLY A 143 31.48 -0.28 9.69
N GLU A 144 32.66 -0.71 10.14
CA GLU A 144 32.91 -1.19 11.51
C GLU A 144 32.38 -0.24 12.61
N GLU A 145 32.15 1.04 12.30
CA GLU A 145 31.34 1.95 13.09
C GLU A 145 29.85 1.82 12.76
N LYS A 146 29.18 0.87 13.43
CA LYS A 146 27.77 1.03 13.76
C LYS A 146 27.67 2.33 14.57
N ALA A 147 27.26 3.44 13.95
CA ALA A 147 27.00 4.68 14.67
C ALA A 147 26.00 4.36 15.78
N GLU A 148 26.52 4.26 17.01
CA GLU A 148 25.74 3.83 18.15
C GLU A 148 24.63 4.86 18.38
N CYS A 149 23.40 4.37 18.54
CA CYS A 149 22.27 5.22 18.90
C CYS A 149 22.60 5.90 20.24
N SER A 150 23.08 7.14 20.20
CA SER A 150 23.54 7.84 21.39
C SER A 150 22.69 9.09 21.65
N CYS A 151 22.01 9.07 22.79
CA CYS A 151 21.37 10.24 23.39
C CYS A 151 22.23 10.82 24.54
N GLY A 152 23.52 10.47 24.57
CA GLY A 152 24.40 10.66 25.74
C GLY A 152 23.83 9.98 27.00
N GLU A 153 24.22 10.45 28.18
CA GLU A 153 23.66 9.97 29.46
C GLU A 153 22.24 10.51 29.75
N ARG A 154 21.62 11.19 28.80
CA ARG A 154 20.44 12.02 29.04
C ARG A 154 19.13 11.33 28.73
N GLY A 155 19.11 10.15 28.10
CA GLY A 155 17.87 9.47 27.75
C GLY A 155 18.11 8.13 27.05
N ALA A 156 17.03 7.36 26.85
CA ALA A 156 17.08 6.11 26.11
C ALA A 156 16.97 6.39 24.60
N CYS A 157 17.67 5.60 23.79
CA CYS A 157 17.74 5.79 22.35
C CYS A 157 16.86 4.78 21.61
N SER A 158 16.03 5.25 20.68
CA SER A 158 15.21 4.46 19.77
C SER A 158 15.33 5.01 18.35
N TYR A 159 14.89 4.26 17.35
CA TYR A 159 14.73 4.77 15.99
C TYR A 159 13.25 4.84 15.63
N ASP A 160 12.84 5.86 14.89
CA ASP A 160 11.51 5.91 14.29
C ASP A 160 11.44 5.13 12.95
N ASP A 161 10.25 5.10 12.34
CA ASP A 161 10.02 4.46 11.04
C ASP A 161 10.80 5.12 9.88
N THR A 162 11.31 6.34 10.07
CA THR A 162 12.14 7.08 9.11
C THR A 162 13.64 6.86 9.33
N GLY A 163 14.04 6.23 10.44
CA GLY A 163 15.43 6.04 10.83
C GLY A 163 16.03 7.22 11.58
N ALA A 164 15.24 8.22 11.95
CA ALA A 164 15.68 9.28 12.83
C ALA A 164 15.93 8.71 14.24
N ILE A 165 16.99 9.19 14.88
CA ILE A 165 17.26 8.90 16.28
C ILE A 165 16.20 9.61 17.13
N LEU A 166 15.44 8.82 17.88
CA LEU A 166 14.49 9.27 18.90
C LEU A 166 15.10 9.10 20.28
N CYS A 167 15.35 10.22 20.95
CA CYS A 167 15.69 10.20 22.37
C CYS A 167 14.41 10.28 23.21
N VAL A 168 14.14 9.23 23.98
CA VAL A 168 12.97 9.11 24.85
C VAL A 168 13.39 9.17 26.31
N ASN A 169 12.50 9.70 27.17
CA ASN A 169 12.75 9.90 28.61
C ASN A 169 13.98 10.77 28.91
N CYS A 170 14.13 11.89 28.18
CA CYS A 170 15.28 12.75 28.38
C CYS A 170 15.23 13.49 29.73
N THR A 171 16.25 13.36 30.57
CA THR A 171 16.39 14.14 31.81
C THR A 171 17.08 15.47 31.53
N VAL A 172 16.47 16.58 31.96
CA VAL A 172 17.18 17.86 32.03
C VAL A 172 18.23 17.78 33.12
N ILE A 173 19.47 18.14 32.81
CA ILE A 173 20.44 18.43 33.86
C ILE A 173 19.90 19.68 34.57
N SER A 174 19.42 19.52 35.80
CA SER A 174 19.38 20.66 36.72
C SER A 174 20.84 21.06 36.92
N SER A 175 21.28 22.07 36.18
CA SER A 175 22.54 22.75 36.48
C SER A 175 22.38 23.34 37.87
N SER A 176 22.79 22.59 38.89
CA SER A 176 22.94 23.10 40.23
C SER A 176 24.20 23.97 40.24
N ILE A 177 23.96 25.29 40.27
CA ILE A 177 24.79 26.40 40.78
C ILE A 177 26.26 26.41 40.34
#